data_AF-A0AAF0IM46-F1
#
_entry.id   AF-A0AAF0IM46-F1
#
_cell.length_a   1.000
_cell.length_b   1.000
_cell.length_c   1.000
_cell.angle_alpha   90.00
_cell.angle_beta   90.00
_cell.angle_gamma   90.00
#
_symmetry.space_group_name_H-M   'P 1'
#
loop_
_entity.id
_entity.type
_entity.pdbx_description
1 polymer ?
#
loop_
_entity_poly.entity_id
_entity_poly.type
_entity_poly.pdbx_seq_one_letter_code
_entity_poly.pdbx_strand_id
1 'polypeptide(L)'
;MALDSSSLKPMDSSDPYPQEDSQSLSFIRLPTDIHVQLLSYLDYRDLQMLRATNTYFRHLFSDCEIAKTKRAYIRTLQEQEAKELLADEQLRFELEENEIDWVVAELELRLTCYTCFRRLFLYDFADTQTTRRRRKGHADSWKRFCTKCAIRHNKWEPGIRLPFRGQKMVYCRRCRDVKPVPFPEALEMLGLCQSCCDVIEIASFQEAFELDWYETKRLIDRFFAGYGSSRVAISDDDWLQLKTELSNLVPAV
;
A
#
# COMPACT_ATOMS: atom_id res chain seq x y z
N MET A 1 -7.70 73.21 2.12
CA MET A 1 -8.56 73.65 3.24
C MET A 1 -9.96 73.20 2.91
N ALA A 2 -10.35 72.03 3.43
CA ALA A 2 -11.31 71.86 4.53
C ALA A 2 -12.76 72.04 4.03
N LEU A 3 -13.42 70.91 3.72
CA LEU A 3 -14.48 70.25 4.53
C LEU A 3 -15.85 70.90 4.29
N ASP A 4 -16.80 70.19 3.71
CA ASP A 4 -17.88 69.64 4.54
C ASP A 4 -18.65 68.51 3.86
N SER A 5 -19.05 67.58 4.72
CA SER A 5 -19.55 66.24 4.48
C SER A 5 -21.07 66.22 4.63
N SER A 6 -21.78 66.07 3.51
CA SER A 6 -23.22 65.92 3.48
C SER A 6 -23.66 64.54 4.00
N SER A 7 -24.45 64.59 5.07
CA SER A 7 -25.19 63.50 5.69
C SER A 7 -25.99 62.66 4.70
N LEU A 8 -25.69 61.36 4.65
CA LEU A 8 -26.60 60.32 4.15
C LEU A 8 -27.04 59.47 5.35
N LYS A 9 -28.32 59.55 5.70
CA LYS A 9 -28.96 58.63 6.65
C LYS A 9 -29.15 57.26 5.96
N PRO A 10 -28.73 56.14 6.55
CA PRO A 10 -29.14 54.82 6.09
C PRO A 10 -30.55 54.50 6.60
N MET A 11 -31.33 53.86 5.72
CA MET A 11 -32.67 53.35 5.99
C MET A 11 -32.64 52.25 7.06
N ASP A 12 -33.54 52.39 8.02
CA ASP A 12 -33.87 51.39 9.03
C ASP A 12 -34.70 50.28 8.36
N SER A 13 -34.11 49.08 8.23
CA SER A 13 -34.78 47.87 7.77
C SER A 13 -34.69 46.82 8.88
N SER A 14 -35.62 46.91 9.82
CA SER A 14 -35.79 45.95 10.91
C SER A 14 -37.11 45.18 10.72
N ASP A 15 -37.11 44.26 9.74
CA ASP A 15 -38.05 43.14 9.74
C ASP A 15 -37.41 41.97 10.52
N PRO A 16 -37.97 41.54 11.66
CA PRO A 16 -37.50 40.37 12.37
C PRO A 16 -38.03 39.11 11.68
N TYR A 17 -37.21 38.53 10.80
CA TYR A 17 -37.41 37.13 10.41
C TYR A 17 -37.34 36.25 11.67
N PRO A 18 -38.31 35.36 11.93
CA PRO A 18 -38.18 34.37 12.99
C PRO A 18 -37.00 33.47 12.63
N GLN A 19 -35.94 33.53 13.43
CA GLN A 19 -34.85 32.56 13.38
C GLN A 19 -35.45 31.20 13.76
N GLU A 20 -35.71 30.37 12.76
CA GLU A 20 -35.86 28.93 12.98
C GLU A 20 -34.52 28.43 13.53
N ASP A 21 -34.47 28.34 14.86
CA ASP A 21 -33.50 27.58 15.64
C ASP A 21 -33.50 26.14 15.14
N SER A 22 -32.79 25.90 14.04
CA SER A 22 -32.35 24.58 13.62
C SER A 22 -31.25 24.16 14.60
N GLN A 23 -31.65 23.91 15.85
CA GLN A 23 -30.80 23.30 16.85
C GLN A 23 -30.37 21.95 16.28
N SER A 24 -29.14 21.91 15.78
CA SER A 24 -28.47 20.68 15.38
C SER A 24 -28.60 19.69 16.53
N LEU A 25 -29.39 18.64 16.33
CA LEU A 25 -29.58 17.58 17.31
C LEU A 25 -28.22 16.94 17.56
N SER A 26 -27.58 17.33 18.66
CA SER A 26 -26.30 16.78 19.08
C SER A 26 -26.55 15.45 19.76
N PHE A 27 -25.81 14.43 19.34
CA PHE A 27 -25.86 13.09 19.93
C PHE A 27 -25.76 13.13 21.46
N ILE A 28 -24.89 13.98 22.01
CA ILE A 28 -24.67 14.14 23.46
C ILE A 28 -25.92 14.60 24.22
N ARG A 29 -26.87 15.24 23.54
CA ARG A 29 -28.13 15.71 24.16
C ARG A 29 -29.18 14.61 24.30
N LEU A 30 -28.93 13.40 23.77
CA LEU A 30 -29.85 12.28 23.96
C LEU A 30 -29.83 11.80 25.43
N PRO A 31 -30.94 11.25 25.93
CA PRO A 31 -30.97 10.63 27.25
C PRO A 31 -29.96 9.48 27.37
N THR A 32 -29.39 9.30 28.56
CA THR A 32 -28.39 8.26 28.85
C THR A 32 -28.86 6.86 28.47
N ASP A 33 -30.14 6.53 28.66
CA ASP A 33 -30.69 5.22 28.30
C ASP A 33 -30.60 4.95 26.80
N ILE A 34 -30.80 5.99 25.97
CA ILE A 34 -30.65 5.89 24.52
C ILE A 34 -29.18 5.68 24.15
N HIS A 35 -28.25 6.34 24.84
CA HIS A 35 -26.83 6.07 24.65
C HIS A 35 -26.49 4.62 24.99
N VAL A 36 -26.92 4.11 26.15
CA VAL A 36 -26.65 2.71 26.54
C VAL A 36 -27.21 1.73 25.51
N GLN A 37 -28.43 1.97 25.03
CA GLN A 37 -29.07 1.13 24.02
C GLN A 37 -28.30 1.14 22.70
N LEU A 38 -27.96 2.32 22.16
CA LEU A 38 -27.20 2.43 20.91
C LEU A 38 -25.83 1.76 21.01
N LEU A 39 -25.17 1.90 22.16
CA LEU A 39 -23.86 1.35 22.39
C LEU A 39 -23.86 -0.16 22.63
N SER A 40 -25.01 -0.75 23.00
CA SER A 40 -25.17 -2.21 23.07
C SER A 40 -25.05 -2.90 21.71
N TYR A 41 -25.22 -2.15 20.60
CA TYR A 41 -25.03 -2.64 19.24
C TYR A 41 -23.59 -2.50 18.73
N LEU A 42 -22.72 -1.80 19.45
CA LEU A 42 -21.33 -1.66 19.05
C LEU A 42 -20.52 -2.90 19.41
N ASP A 43 -19.61 -3.27 18.52
CA ASP A 43 -18.62 -4.28 18.85
C ASP A 43 -17.56 -3.72 19.82
N TYR A 44 -16.68 -4.61 20.32
CA TYR A 44 -15.65 -4.19 21.26
C TYR A 44 -14.71 -3.13 20.67
N ARG A 45 -14.43 -3.17 19.37
CA ARG A 45 -13.50 -2.24 18.72
C ARG A 45 -14.09 -0.84 18.66
N ASP A 46 -15.32 -0.73 18.15
CA ASP A 46 -16.02 0.55 18.00
C ASP A 46 -16.33 1.16 19.37
N LEU A 47 -16.65 0.33 20.36
CA LEU A 47 -16.77 0.75 21.75
C LEU A 47 -15.46 1.39 22.26
N GLN A 48 -14.29 0.78 22.02
CA GLN A 48 -13.01 1.36 22.45
C GLN A 48 -12.70 2.67 21.72
N MET A 49 -12.99 2.74 20.41
CA MET A 49 -12.82 3.97 19.63
C MET A 49 -13.67 5.10 20.22
N LEU A 50 -14.95 4.83 20.52
CA LEU A 50 -15.83 5.82 21.12
C LEU A 50 -15.36 6.24 22.51
N ARG A 51 -14.93 5.30 23.36
CA ARG A 51 -14.38 5.59 24.71
C ARG A 51 -13.14 6.48 24.66
N ALA A 52 -12.37 6.44 23.55
CA ALA A 52 -11.22 7.29 23.35
C ALA A 52 -11.59 8.74 22.98
N THR A 53 -12.82 9.02 22.55
CA THR A 53 -13.23 10.35 22.08
C THR A 53 -13.53 11.34 23.21
N ASN A 54 -14.12 10.89 24.32
CA ASN A 54 -14.53 11.75 25.43
C ASN A 54 -14.65 10.96 26.75
N THR A 55 -14.39 11.62 27.89
CA THR A 55 -14.56 11.09 29.24
C THR A 55 -15.99 10.60 29.53
N TYR A 56 -17.03 11.24 28.97
CA TYR A 56 -18.42 10.81 29.12
C TYR A 56 -18.60 9.34 28.69
N PHE A 57 -18.23 9.01 27.45
CA PHE A 57 -18.35 7.64 26.92
C PHE A 57 -17.40 6.66 27.60
N ARG A 58 -16.27 7.13 28.11
CA ARG A 58 -15.32 6.29 28.85
C ARG A 58 -15.94 5.66 30.10
N HIS A 59 -16.80 6.41 30.79
CA HIS A 59 -17.42 6.03 32.07
C HIS A 59 -18.85 5.50 31.94
N LEU A 60 -19.45 5.56 30.75
CA LEU A 60 -20.81 5.11 30.52
C LEU A 60 -21.00 3.59 30.69
N PHE A 61 -19.93 2.80 30.55
CA PHE A 61 -19.93 1.36 30.79
C PHE A 61 -19.04 0.97 31.96
N SER A 62 -19.47 -0.04 32.69
CA SER A 62 -18.65 -0.68 33.72
C SER A 62 -17.54 -1.52 33.10
N ASP A 63 -16.44 -1.69 33.84
CA ASP A 63 -15.32 -2.55 33.42
C ASP A 63 -15.77 -4.01 33.21
N CYS A 64 -16.80 -4.46 33.93
CA CYS A 64 -17.38 -5.80 33.78
C CYS A 64 -18.04 -5.97 32.41
N GLU A 65 -18.83 -4.99 31.97
CA GLU A 65 -19.47 -5.00 30.65
C GLU A 65 -18.43 -4.94 29.54
N ILE A 66 -17.43 -4.09 29.69
CA ILE A 66 -16.31 -3.99 28.74
C ILE A 66 -15.59 -5.35 28.61
N ALA A 67 -15.31 -6.01 29.74
CA ALA A 67 -14.68 -7.33 29.74
C ALA A 67 -15.58 -8.41 29.13
N LYS A 68 -16.90 -8.30 29.26
CA LYS A 68 -17.88 -9.19 28.63
C LYS A 68 -17.90 -9.00 27.11
N THR A 69 -18.02 -7.76 26.64
CA THR A 69 -18.00 -7.42 25.21
C THR A 69 -16.69 -7.81 24.56
N LYS A 70 -15.55 -7.61 25.24
CA LYS A 70 -14.23 -8.09 24.79
C LYS A 70 -14.20 -9.59 24.56
N ARG A 71 -14.69 -10.37 25.54
CA ARG A 71 -14.72 -11.84 25.45
C ARG A 71 -15.62 -12.32 24.32
N ALA A 72 -16.79 -11.70 24.16
CA ALA A 72 -17.70 -12.00 23.06
C ALA A 72 -17.04 -11.72 21.70
N TYR A 73 -16.43 -10.54 21.54
CA TYR A 73 -15.72 -10.17 20.33
C TYR A 73 -14.57 -11.13 19.98
N ILE A 74 -13.74 -11.50 20.95
CA ILE A 74 -12.67 -12.50 20.75
C ILE A 74 -13.23 -13.83 20.27
N ARG A 75 -14.33 -14.29 20.87
CA ARG A 75 -14.98 -15.54 20.46
C ARG A 75 -15.48 -15.46 19.02
N THR A 76 -16.13 -14.36 18.63
CA THR A 76 -16.60 -14.16 17.26
C THR A 76 -15.45 -14.20 16.26
N LEU A 77 -14.29 -13.59 16.60
CA LEU A 77 -13.10 -13.68 15.77
C LEU A 77 -12.57 -15.11 15.64
N GLN A 78 -12.53 -15.86 16.74
CA GLN A 78 -12.10 -17.26 16.74
C GLN A 78 -13.04 -18.15 15.91
N GLU A 79 -14.34 -17.92 15.99
CA GLU A 79 -15.35 -18.64 15.18
C GLU A 79 -15.21 -18.31 13.70
N GLN A 80 -14.94 -17.04 13.35
CA GLN A 80 -14.65 -16.64 11.97
C GLN A 80 -13.37 -17.31 11.45
N GLU A 81 -12.29 -17.30 12.23
CA GLU A 81 -11.03 -17.96 11.87
C GLU A 81 -11.23 -19.47 11.64
N ALA A 82 -12.00 -20.14 12.51
CA ALA A 82 -12.33 -21.56 12.34
C ALA A 82 -13.17 -21.82 11.08
N LYS A 83 -14.15 -20.96 10.77
CA LYS A 83 -14.95 -21.06 9.54
C LYS A 83 -14.12 -20.85 8.28
N GLU A 84 -13.21 -19.89 8.30
CA GLU A 84 -12.29 -19.64 7.19
C GLU A 84 -11.37 -20.84 6.96
N LEU A 85 -10.83 -21.46 8.02
CA LEU A 85 -10.03 -22.67 7.91
C LEU A 85 -10.81 -23.84 7.30
N LEU A 86 -12.06 -24.05 7.73
CA LEU A 86 -12.92 -25.09 7.15
C LEU A 86 -13.25 -24.82 5.68
N ALA A 87 -13.50 -23.56 5.31
CA ALA A 87 -13.75 -23.18 3.92
C ALA A 87 -12.50 -23.37 3.05
N ASP A 88 -11.31 -23.04 3.57
CA ASP A 88 -10.03 -23.29 2.91
C ASP A 88 -9.78 -24.80 2.74
N GLU A 89 -10.10 -25.63 3.75
CA GLU A 89 -10.01 -27.09 3.67
C GLU A 89 -11.00 -27.69 2.66
N GLN A 90 -12.25 -27.20 2.64
CA GLN A 90 -13.26 -27.61 1.66
C GLN A 90 -12.83 -27.25 0.24
N LEU A 91 -12.39 -26.00 0.02
CA LEU A 91 -11.86 -25.58 -1.27
C LEU A 91 -10.69 -26.48 -1.68
N ARG A 92 -9.78 -26.79 -0.76
CA ARG A 92 -8.66 -27.69 -1.03
C ARG A 92 -9.15 -29.07 -1.46
N PHE A 93 -10.14 -29.63 -0.79
CA PHE A 93 -10.73 -30.92 -1.12
C PHE A 93 -11.44 -30.91 -2.48
N GLU A 94 -12.23 -29.88 -2.78
CA GLU A 94 -12.91 -29.71 -4.07
C GLU A 94 -11.93 -29.57 -5.24
N LEU A 95 -10.75 -28.98 -5.01
CA LEU A 95 -9.67 -28.90 -5.98
C LEU A 95 -8.94 -30.23 -6.18
N GLU A 96 -8.78 -31.03 -5.12
CA GLU A 96 -8.25 -32.40 -5.20
C GLU A 96 -9.21 -33.33 -5.98
N GLU A 97 -10.53 -33.14 -5.86
CA GLU A 97 -11.54 -34.02 -6.46
C GLU A 97 -11.83 -33.75 -7.95
N ASN A 98 -11.66 -32.52 -8.42
CA ASN A 98 -12.04 -32.13 -9.79
C ASN A 98 -10.91 -32.19 -10.85
N GLU A 99 -9.69 -32.63 -10.50
CA GLU A 99 -8.49 -32.48 -11.37
C GLU A 99 -8.35 -31.06 -11.96
N ILE A 100 -8.94 -30.05 -11.31
CA ILE A 100 -8.80 -28.66 -11.70
C ILE A 100 -7.36 -28.30 -11.39
N ASP A 101 -6.60 -28.04 -12.44
CA ASP A 101 -5.20 -27.64 -12.37
C ASP A 101 -5.04 -26.59 -11.26
N TRP A 102 -4.31 -26.94 -10.21
CA TRP A 102 -4.07 -26.09 -9.03
C TRP A 102 -3.65 -24.68 -9.40
N VAL A 103 -3.04 -24.52 -10.58
CA VAL A 103 -2.67 -23.25 -11.20
C VAL A 103 -3.88 -22.33 -11.39
N VAL A 104 -5.05 -22.83 -11.77
CA VAL A 104 -6.28 -22.05 -11.99
C VAL A 104 -6.88 -21.55 -10.68
N ALA A 105 -6.90 -22.39 -9.65
CA ALA A 105 -7.45 -22.02 -8.35
C ALA A 105 -6.60 -20.98 -7.61
N GLU A 106 -5.26 -21.09 -7.72
CA GLU A 106 -4.34 -20.10 -7.14
C GLU A 106 -4.48 -18.72 -7.83
N LEU A 107 -4.85 -18.70 -9.12
CA LEU A 107 -5.10 -17.47 -9.88
C LEU A 107 -6.37 -16.72 -9.43
N GLU A 108 -7.32 -17.40 -8.78
CA GLU A 108 -8.55 -16.78 -8.28
C GLU A 108 -8.45 -16.28 -6.83
N LEU A 109 -7.38 -16.64 -6.11
CA LEU A 109 -7.17 -16.17 -4.74
C LEU A 109 -7.06 -14.64 -4.72
N ARG A 110 -7.93 -14.00 -3.94
CA ARG A 110 -7.96 -12.54 -3.77
C ARG A 110 -7.53 -12.14 -2.38
N LEU A 111 -6.64 -11.15 -2.30
CA LEU A 111 -6.16 -10.56 -1.05
C LEU A 111 -6.54 -9.08 -0.96
N THR A 112 -6.68 -8.58 0.25
CA THR A 112 -6.95 -7.15 0.51
C THR A 112 -5.65 -6.36 0.61
N CYS A 113 -5.54 -5.28 -0.16
CA CYS A 113 -4.48 -4.29 0.01
C CYS A 113 -4.81 -3.36 1.19
N TYR A 114 -3.94 -3.22 2.19
CA TYR A 114 -4.20 -2.37 3.36
C TYR A 114 -3.94 -0.87 3.13
N THR A 115 -3.55 -0.50 1.91
CA THR A 115 -3.34 0.92 1.55
C THR A 115 -4.54 1.49 0.79
N CYS A 116 -5.06 0.74 -0.19
CA CYS A 116 -6.24 1.17 -0.96
C CYS A 116 -7.53 0.43 -0.61
N PHE A 117 -7.47 -0.52 0.33
CA PHE A 117 -8.60 -1.35 0.80
C PHE A 117 -9.33 -2.15 -0.29
N ARG A 118 -8.76 -2.26 -1.50
CA ARG A 118 -9.33 -3.08 -2.58
C ARG A 118 -8.96 -4.56 -2.40
N ARG A 119 -9.90 -5.45 -2.73
CA ARG A 119 -9.65 -6.87 -2.94
C ARG A 119 -9.11 -7.07 -4.35
N LEU A 120 -7.91 -7.60 -4.46
CA LEU A 120 -7.15 -7.75 -5.70
C LEU A 120 -6.64 -9.19 -5.81
N PHE A 121 -6.26 -9.61 -7.01
CA PHE A 121 -5.77 -10.97 -7.22
C PHE A 121 -4.40 -11.19 -6.59
N LEU A 122 -4.05 -12.44 -6.34
CA LEU A 122 -2.77 -12.83 -5.71
C LEU A 122 -1.56 -12.23 -6.44
N TYR A 123 -1.60 -12.21 -7.77
CA TYR A 123 -0.53 -11.67 -8.62
C TYR A 123 -0.35 -10.14 -8.53
N ASP A 124 -1.27 -9.42 -7.90
CA ASP A 124 -1.10 -7.99 -7.61
C ASP A 124 -0.22 -7.74 -6.36
N PHE A 125 0.31 -8.78 -5.73
CA PHE A 125 1.12 -8.72 -4.52
C PHE A 125 2.44 -9.49 -4.71
N ALA A 126 3.51 -9.01 -4.08
CA ALA A 126 4.77 -9.76 -4.04
C ALA A 126 4.64 -11.00 -3.12
N ASP A 127 5.38 -12.08 -3.39
CA ASP A 127 5.25 -13.35 -2.63
C ASP A 127 5.59 -13.18 -1.15
N THR A 128 6.46 -12.20 -0.84
CA THR A 128 6.79 -11.78 0.52
C THR A 128 5.57 -11.25 1.29
N GLN A 129 4.50 -10.85 0.60
CA GLN A 129 3.25 -10.32 1.16
C GLN A 129 2.06 -11.29 1.07
N THR A 130 2.18 -12.36 0.28
CA THR A 130 1.12 -13.37 0.08
C THR A 130 1.27 -14.56 1.04
N THR A 131 2.49 -14.95 1.38
CA THR A 131 2.76 -16.14 2.19
C THR A 131 2.22 -16.01 3.62
N ARG A 132 1.22 -16.84 3.95
CA ARG A 132 0.42 -16.77 5.20
C ARG A 132 1.13 -17.23 6.48
N ARG A 133 2.36 -17.74 6.43
CA ARG A 133 2.97 -18.38 7.62
C ARG A 133 3.68 -17.37 8.51
N ARG A 134 3.32 -17.31 9.80
CA ARG A 134 4.09 -16.64 10.87
C ARG A 134 5.41 -17.37 11.19
N ARG A 135 6.17 -17.82 10.19
CA ARG A 135 7.54 -18.30 10.42
C ARG A 135 8.49 -17.10 10.60
N LYS A 136 9.60 -17.33 11.30
CA LYS A 136 10.67 -16.36 11.52
C LYS A 136 11.21 -15.90 10.14
N GLY A 137 10.76 -14.74 9.65
CA GLY A 137 11.06 -14.23 8.30
C GLY A 137 9.87 -13.60 7.55
N HIS A 138 8.62 -13.84 7.96
CA HIS A 138 7.41 -13.30 7.29
C HIS A 138 6.93 -11.98 7.90
N ALA A 139 7.85 -11.02 8.01
CA ALA A 139 7.65 -9.77 8.72
C ALA A 139 6.67 -8.79 8.06
N ASP A 140 6.23 -9.04 6.82
CA ASP A 140 5.51 -8.03 6.02
C ASP A 140 4.07 -8.42 5.63
N SER A 141 3.57 -9.57 6.07
CA SER A 141 2.17 -9.97 5.81
C SER A 141 1.14 -8.99 6.40
N TRP A 142 1.44 -8.38 7.55
CA TRP A 142 0.63 -7.31 8.14
C TRP A 142 0.78 -5.96 7.40
N LYS A 143 1.80 -5.82 6.55
CA LYS A 143 2.03 -4.66 5.68
C LYS A 143 1.53 -4.91 4.26
N ARG A 144 0.58 -5.81 4.03
CA ARG A 144 0.14 -6.15 2.66
C ARG A 144 -0.31 -4.91 1.89
N PHE A 145 0.29 -4.66 0.73
CA PHE A 145 -0.12 -3.63 -0.20
C PHE A 145 0.06 -4.14 -1.64
N CYS A 146 -0.79 -3.72 -2.57
CA CYS A 146 -0.64 -4.15 -3.96
C CYS A 146 0.50 -3.41 -4.66
N THR A 147 0.98 -3.96 -5.77
CA THR A 147 2.02 -3.39 -6.65
C THR A 147 1.77 -1.91 -6.97
N LYS A 148 0.53 -1.55 -7.33
CA LYS A 148 0.16 -0.16 -7.63
C LYS A 148 0.35 0.76 -6.43
N CYS A 149 -0.06 0.33 -5.24
CA CYS A 149 0.15 1.08 -4.02
C CYS A 149 1.62 1.13 -3.61
N ALA A 150 2.38 0.05 -3.84
CA ALA A 150 3.80 0.00 -3.57
C ALA A 150 4.55 1.09 -4.35
N ILE A 151 4.32 1.15 -5.66
CA ILE A 151 4.94 2.11 -6.57
C ILE A 151 4.47 3.54 -6.23
N ARG A 152 3.16 3.76 -6.17
CA ARG A 152 2.58 5.10 -5.96
C ARG A 152 3.00 5.75 -4.65
N HIS A 153 3.16 4.95 -3.59
CA HIS A 153 3.52 5.41 -2.26
C HIS A 153 5.00 5.18 -1.92
N ASN A 154 5.86 4.88 -2.90
CA ASN A 154 7.30 4.69 -2.69
C ASN A 154 7.64 3.64 -1.61
N LYS A 155 6.84 2.58 -1.52
CA LYS A 155 7.10 1.48 -0.56
C LYS A 155 8.20 0.54 -1.05
N TRP A 156 8.49 0.55 -2.34
CA TRP A 156 9.57 -0.19 -2.96
C TRP A 156 10.59 0.79 -3.53
N GLU A 157 11.85 0.54 -3.21
CA GLU A 157 12.96 1.27 -3.78
C GLU A 157 13.21 0.80 -5.22
N PRO A 158 13.39 1.72 -6.17
CA PRO A 158 13.78 1.37 -7.53
C PRO A 158 15.05 0.50 -7.57
N GLY A 159 14.98 -0.59 -8.33
CA GLY A 159 16.01 -1.61 -8.43
C GLY A 159 15.89 -2.76 -7.42
N ILE A 160 14.90 -2.71 -6.52
CA ILE A 160 14.61 -3.85 -5.64
C ILE A 160 14.18 -5.07 -6.46
N ARG A 161 14.64 -6.24 -6.02
CA ARG A 161 14.24 -7.55 -6.55
C ARG A 161 13.17 -8.13 -5.65
N LEU A 162 12.09 -8.59 -6.25
CA LEU A 162 10.92 -9.10 -5.55
C LEU A 162 10.45 -10.39 -6.21
N PRO A 163 10.15 -11.44 -5.43
CA PRO A 163 9.52 -12.64 -5.97
C PRO A 163 8.03 -12.39 -6.24
N PHE A 164 7.55 -12.84 -7.40
CA PHE A 164 6.13 -12.92 -7.76
C PHE A 164 5.86 -14.28 -8.38
N ARG A 165 4.96 -15.06 -7.77
CA ARG A 165 4.60 -16.42 -8.22
C ARG A 165 5.83 -17.31 -8.44
N GLY A 166 6.81 -17.21 -7.54
CA GLY A 166 8.08 -17.93 -7.63
C GLY A 166 9.06 -17.42 -8.69
N GLN A 167 8.68 -16.41 -9.49
CA GLN A 167 9.57 -15.77 -10.46
C GLN A 167 10.23 -14.55 -9.85
N LYS A 168 11.53 -14.36 -10.14
CA LYS A 168 12.25 -13.15 -9.75
C LYS A 168 11.84 -11.99 -10.67
N MET A 169 11.35 -10.91 -10.08
CA MET A 169 11.03 -9.67 -10.77
C MET A 169 11.91 -8.53 -10.23
N VAL A 170 12.08 -7.49 -11.02
CA VAL A 170 12.76 -6.24 -10.63
C VAL A 170 11.80 -5.07 -10.79
N TYR A 171 11.74 -4.20 -9.80
CA TYR A 171 11.12 -2.89 -9.96
C TYR A 171 12.14 -1.99 -10.66
N CYS A 172 12.06 -1.89 -11.99
CA CYS A 172 13.11 -1.30 -12.82
C CYS A 172 13.40 0.16 -12.46
N ARG A 173 14.69 0.51 -12.29
CA ARG A 173 15.10 1.88 -11.96
C ARG A 173 14.73 2.91 -13.03
N ARG A 174 14.73 2.53 -14.31
CA ARG A 174 14.34 3.40 -15.43
C ARG A 174 12.84 3.40 -15.70
N CYS A 175 12.26 2.23 -16.01
CA CYS A 175 10.85 2.15 -16.41
C CYS A 175 9.86 2.48 -15.28
N ARG A 176 10.30 2.39 -14.01
CA ARG A 176 9.43 2.51 -12.84
C ARG A 176 8.24 1.54 -12.89
N ASP A 177 8.52 0.33 -13.36
CA ASP A 177 7.53 -0.75 -13.46
C ASP A 177 8.18 -2.08 -13.03
N VAL A 178 7.33 -3.01 -12.59
CA VAL A 178 7.77 -4.35 -12.21
C VAL A 178 7.87 -5.22 -13.46
N LYS A 179 9.08 -5.70 -13.75
CA LYS A 179 9.38 -6.51 -14.93
C LYS A 179 10.16 -7.76 -14.53
N PRO A 180 10.21 -8.80 -15.39
CA PRO A 180 11.14 -9.90 -15.19
C PRO A 180 12.57 -9.41 -15.03
N VAL A 181 13.34 -10.09 -14.18
CA VAL A 181 14.79 -9.83 -14.07
C VAL A 181 15.47 -10.09 -15.43
N PRO A 182 16.51 -9.32 -15.76
CA PRO A 182 17.26 -9.52 -16.99
C PRO A 182 18.04 -10.85 -16.97
N PHE A 183 18.21 -11.41 -18.16
CA PHE A 183 19.14 -12.49 -18.44
C PHE A 183 20.40 -11.91 -19.11
N PRO A 184 21.60 -12.37 -18.72
CA PRO A 184 21.85 -13.39 -17.69
C PRO A 184 21.76 -12.86 -16.25
N GLU A 185 21.68 -13.78 -15.28
CA GLU A 185 21.39 -13.47 -13.86
C GLU A 185 22.33 -12.43 -13.24
N ALA A 186 23.58 -12.33 -13.71
CA ALA A 186 24.52 -11.29 -13.27
C ALA A 186 23.97 -9.86 -13.44
N LEU A 187 23.13 -9.61 -14.45
CA LEU A 187 22.52 -8.29 -14.69
C LEU A 187 21.46 -7.92 -13.64
N GLU A 188 20.97 -8.89 -12.85
CA GLU A 188 19.95 -8.65 -11.84
C GLU A 188 20.40 -7.63 -10.78
N MET A 189 21.71 -7.54 -10.53
CA MET A 189 22.30 -6.64 -9.52
C MET A 189 22.25 -5.16 -9.92
N LEU A 190 21.99 -4.86 -11.20
CA LEU A 190 21.91 -3.50 -11.74
C LEU A 190 20.55 -2.84 -11.42
N GLY A 191 19.54 -3.63 -11.05
CA GLY A 191 18.19 -3.11 -10.77
C GLY A 191 17.45 -2.62 -12.03
N LEU A 192 17.85 -3.08 -13.21
CA LEU A 192 17.25 -2.75 -14.51
C LEU A 192 16.52 -3.97 -15.08
N CYS A 193 15.48 -3.76 -15.88
CA CYS A 193 14.84 -4.83 -16.65
C CYS A 193 15.61 -5.10 -17.96
N GLN A 194 15.34 -6.24 -18.62
CA GLN A 194 16.01 -6.65 -19.86
C GLN A 194 16.09 -5.54 -20.90
N SER A 195 14.94 -4.98 -21.31
CA SER A 195 14.89 -3.90 -22.30
C SER A 195 15.75 -2.68 -21.94
N CYS A 196 15.89 -2.36 -20.65
CA CYS A 196 16.73 -1.26 -20.22
C CYS A 196 18.22 -1.62 -20.31
N CYS A 197 18.59 -2.86 -20.00
CA CYS A 197 19.95 -3.37 -20.19
C CYS A 197 20.34 -3.40 -21.66
N ASP A 198 19.41 -3.79 -22.55
CA ASP A 198 19.65 -3.88 -23.99
C ASP A 198 19.91 -2.50 -24.60
N VAL A 199 19.15 -1.47 -24.20
CA VAL A 199 19.32 -0.10 -24.71
C VAL A 199 20.71 0.48 -24.40
N ILE A 200 21.28 0.13 -23.26
CA ILE A 200 22.62 0.53 -22.85
C ILE A 200 23.69 -0.51 -23.23
N GLU A 201 23.31 -1.53 -23.99
CA GLU A 201 24.22 -2.52 -24.58
C GLU A 201 25.09 -3.26 -23.54
N ILE A 202 24.64 -3.33 -22.28
CA ILE A 202 25.40 -4.02 -21.23
C ILE A 202 25.48 -5.52 -21.49
N ALA A 203 24.43 -6.12 -22.06
CA ALA A 203 24.42 -7.54 -22.38
C ALA A 203 25.52 -7.91 -23.40
N SER A 204 25.79 -7.04 -24.38
CA SER A 204 26.88 -7.25 -25.35
C SER A 204 28.27 -7.15 -24.72
N PHE A 205 28.45 -6.31 -23.68
CA PHE A 205 29.75 -6.23 -22.99
C PHE A 205 30.04 -7.46 -22.12
N GLN A 206 29.01 -8.20 -21.71
CA GLN A 206 29.18 -9.43 -20.95
C GLN A 206 29.81 -10.56 -21.79
N GLU A 207 29.39 -10.68 -23.05
CA GLU A 207 29.92 -11.72 -23.96
C GLU A 207 31.39 -11.50 -24.27
N ALA A 208 31.88 -10.26 -24.17
CA ALA A 208 33.28 -9.91 -24.37
C ALA A 208 34.21 -10.22 -23.18
N PHE A 209 33.69 -10.62 -22.00
CA PHE A 209 34.47 -10.80 -20.75
C PHE A 209 35.28 -9.56 -20.28
N GLU A 210 34.99 -8.38 -20.83
CA GLU A 210 35.80 -7.16 -20.66
C GLU A 210 35.26 -6.18 -19.60
N LEU A 211 34.08 -6.47 -19.03
CA LEU A 211 33.38 -5.52 -18.17
C LEU A 211 33.64 -5.75 -16.67
N ASP A 212 34.16 -4.72 -15.98
CA ASP A 212 34.18 -4.68 -14.51
C ASP A 212 32.76 -4.47 -13.98
N TRP A 213 32.14 -5.56 -13.53
CA TRP A 213 30.78 -5.56 -12.98
C TRP A 213 30.61 -4.68 -11.74
N TYR A 214 31.65 -4.53 -10.92
CA TYR A 214 31.57 -3.69 -9.73
C TYR A 214 31.57 -2.22 -10.10
N GLU A 215 32.43 -1.81 -11.02
CA GLU A 215 32.49 -0.42 -11.46
C GLU A 215 31.24 -0.05 -12.27
N THR A 216 30.76 -0.96 -13.13
CA THR A 216 29.48 -0.81 -13.85
C THR A 216 28.31 -0.61 -12.88
N LYS A 217 28.20 -1.48 -11.86
CA LYS A 217 27.17 -1.36 -10.83
C LYS A 217 27.32 -0.03 -10.06
N ARG A 218 28.54 0.35 -9.69
CA ARG A 218 28.82 1.58 -8.95
C ARG A 218 28.42 2.83 -9.74
N LEU A 219 28.69 2.84 -11.04
CA LEU A 219 28.32 3.91 -11.95
C LEU A 219 26.80 4.04 -12.05
N ILE A 220 26.11 2.91 -12.26
CA ILE A 220 24.64 2.86 -12.27
C ILE A 220 24.06 3.32 -10.93
N ASP A 221 24.58 2.83 -9.80
CA ASP A 221 24.12 3.26 -8.48
C ASP A 221 24.30 4.77 -8.28
N ARG A 222 25.45 5.33 -8.67
CA ARG A 222 25.71 6.77 -8.61
C ARG A 222 24.74 7.56 -9.47
N PHE A 223 24.53 7.13 -10.71
CA PHE A 223 23.60 7.76 -11.64
C PHE A 223 22.19 7.82 -11.03
N PHE A 224 21.70 6.69 -10.53
CA PHE A 224 20.35 6.60 -9.96
C PHE A 224 20.19 7.19 -8.56
N ALA A 225 21.27 7.50 -7.83
CA ALA A 225 21.21 8.14 -6.52
C ALA A 225 20.51 9.51 -6.59
N GLY A 226 20.66 10.22 -7.72
CA GLY A 226 19.95 11.47 -8.01
C GLY A 226 18.45 11.31 -8.28
N TYR A 227 17.99 10.08 -8.55
CA TYR A 227 16.62 9.75 -8.99
C TYR A 227 15.85 8.91 -7.96
N GLY A 228 16.20 9.02 -6.68
CA GLY A 228 15.67 8.17 -5.60
C GLY A 228 14.15 8.19 -5.41
N SER A 229 13.44 9.20 -5.93
CA SER A 229 11.97 9.24 -5.90
C SER A 229 11.37 8.61 -7.15
N SER A 230 10.34 7.75 -7.01
CA SER A 230 9.65 7.13 -8.15
C SER A 230 9.03 8.13 -9.14
N ARG A 231 8.92 9.40 -8.74
CA ARG A 231 8.28 10.46 -9.53
C ARG A 231 9.23 11.17 -10.50
N VAL A 232 10.55 11.00 -10.34
CA VAL A 232 11.50 11.63 -11.25
C VAL A 232 11.67 10.71 -12.46
N ALA A 233 11.10 11.15 -13.59
CA ALA A 233 11.35 10.57 -14.89
C ALA A 233 12.79 10.90 -15.30
N ILE A 234 13.46 9.93 -15.92
CA ILE A 234 14.82 10.09 -16.42
C ILE A 234 14.69 10.57 -17.86
N SER A 235 15.36 11.67 -18.19
CA SER A 235 15.34 12.18 -19.56
C SER A 235 16.12 11.23 -20.48
N ASP A 236 15.80 11.24 -21.77
CA ASP A 236 16.56 10.45 -22.73
C ASP A 236 18.01 10.95 -22.86
N ASP A 237 18.27 12.24 -22.60
CA ASP A 237 19.61 12.82 -22.58
C ASP A 237 20.45 12.29 -21.43
N ASP A 238 19.90 12.25 -20.20
CA ASP A 238 20.57 11.66 -19.03
C ASP A 238 20.86 10.17 -19.28
N TRP A 239 19.92 9.47 -19.92
CA TRP A 239 20.08 8.07 -20.24
C TRP A 239 21.17 7.83 -21.30
N LEU A 240 21.29 8.72 -22.29
CA LEU A 240 22.34 8.67 -23.29
C LEU A 240 23.71 8.96 -22.66
N GLN A 241 23.79 9.91 -21.73
CA GLN A 241 25.00 10.17 -20.96
C GLN A 241 25.45 8.91 -20.20
N LEU A 242 24.52 8.22 -19.51
CA LEU A 242 24.83 6.97 -18.83
C LEU A 242 25.40 5.92 -19.81
N LYS A 243 24.79 5.78 -20.99
CA LYS A 243 25.29 4.87 -22.03
C LYS A 243 26.73 5.21 -22.42
N THR A 244 27.02 6.49 -22.70
CA THR A 244 28.37 6.93 -23.06
C THR A 244 29.38 6.67 -21.94
N GLU A 245 29.03 6.95 -20.69
CA GLU A 245 29.91 6.68 -19.55
C GLU A 245 30.19 5.18 -19.37
N LEU A 246 29.18 4.33 -19.58
CA LEU A 246 29.34 2.87 -19.56
C LEU A 246 30.24 2.37 -20.70
N SER A 247 30.09 2.89 -21.91
CA SER A 247 30.96 2.54 -23.04
C SER A 247 32.43 2.87 -22.77
N ASN A 248 32.72 3.93 -22.00
CA ASN A 248 34.09 4.31 -21.64
C ASN A 248 34.72 3.36 -20.60
N LEU A 249 33.93 2.53 -19.91
CA LEU A 249 34.45 1.50 -19.00
C LEU A 249 34.96 0.27 -19.75
N VAL A 250 34.57 0.11 -21.01
CA VAL A 250 35.04 -0.98 -21.86
C VAL A 250 36.36 -0.56 -22.49
N PRO A 251 37.46 -1.30 -22.30
CA PRO A 251 38.73 -0.98 -22.92
C PRO A 251 38.57 -0.98 -24.45
N ALA A 252 39.08 0.05 -25.12
CA ALA A 252 39.10 0.08 -26.58
C ALA A 252 40.01 -1.06 -27.08
N VAL A 253 39.41 -2.05 -27.75
CA VAL A 253 40.10 -3.15 -28.44
C VAL A 253 40.91 -2.63 -29.63
#